data_AF-A0A1F8X7A6-F1
#
_entry.id   AF-A0A1F8X7A6-F1
#
_cell.length_a   1.000
_cell.length_b   1.000
_cell.length_c   1.000
_cell.angle_alpha   90.00
_cell.angle_beta   90.00
_cell.angle_gamma   90.00
#
_symmetry.space_group_name_H-M   'P 1'
#
loop_
_entity.id
_entity.type
_entity.pdbx_description
1 polymer ?
#
loop_
_entity_poly.entity_id
_entity_poly.type
_entity_poly.pdbx_seq_one_letter_code
_entity_poly.pdbx_strand_id
1 'polypeptide(L)'
;MVIILITFLAFLIPVAIVLWMEWKKKRESEAREGRAPGKKESVSAALVARASLLLLAVAVPVYLGSEAPYSFFAPDDALLKIAFKHTGAKVYDCDEAGLVRQEGERYRQELKETRQVKMNIERIANCPRERHPVDVELFIDGQKVLDRSYAPTGIKKDMASYVYDEVFVKPGSHRVRVLLYDAGGREKASYVLDAAFIVKPADVKAVWFDQKAGGLVLG
;
A
#
# COMPACT_ATOMS: atom_id res chain seq x y z
N MET A 1 9.70 -20.49 6.46
CA MET A 1 10.39 -21.79 6.70
C MET A 1 11.11 -22.33 5.47
N VAL A 2 10.46 -22.51 4.31
CA VAL A 2 11.08 -23.06 3.09
C VAL A 2 12.25 -22.22 2.56
N ILE A 3 12.12 -20.88 2.57
CA ILE A 3 13.17 -19.96 2.09
C ILE A 3 14.46 -20.08 2.94
N ILE A 4 14.33 -20.33 4.24
CA ILE A 4 15.45 -20.44 5.18
C ILE A 4 16.20 -21.76 4.99
N LEU A 5 15.48 -22.86 4.72
CA LEU A 5 16.09 -24.16 4.42
C LEU A 5 16.88 -24.10 3.10
N ILE A 6 16.37 -23.36 2.11
CA ILE A 6 17.02 -23.16 0.81
C ILE A 6 18.31 -22.33 0.96
N THR A 7 18.30 -21.25 1.74
CA THR A 7 19.52 -20.44 1.96
C THR A 7 20.59 -21.18 2.74
N PHE A 8 20.19 -22.00 3.71
CA PHE A 8 21.12 -22.84 4.47
C PHE A 8 21.77 -23.92 3.60
N LEU A 9 20.98 -24.60 2.75
CA LEU A 9 21.48 -25.59 1.79
C LEU A 9 22.38 -24.95 0.72
N ALA A 10 22.05 -23.75 0.24
CA ALA A 10 22.85 -23.04 -0.76
C ALA A 10 24.27 -22.69 -0.27
N PHE A 11 24.49 -22.56 1.05
CA PHE A 11 25.83 -22.32 1.62
C PHE A 11 26.58 -23.60 1.97
N LEU A 12 25.89 -24.65 2.43
CA LEU A 12 26.53 -25.90 2.83
C LEU A 12 26.93 -26.77 1.65
N ILE A 13 26.15 -26.78 0.57
CA ILE A 13 26.41 -27.62 -0.61
C ILE A 13 27.74 -27.24 -1.31
N PRO A 14 28.04 -25.96 -1.60
CA PRO A 14 29.31 -25.57 -2.23
C PRO A 14 30.52 -25.89 -1.34
N VAL A 15 30.41 -25.68 -0.03
CA VAL A 15 31.48 -25.99 0.93
C VAL A 15 31.74 -27.51 0.96
N ALA A 16 30.69 -28.33 0.98
CA ALA A 16 30.80 -29.78 0.91
C ALA A 16 31.42 -30.24 -0.42
N ILE A 17 31.05 -29.62 -1.55
CA ILE A 17 31.61 -29.91 -2.87
C ILE A 17 33.09 -29.53 -2.93
N VAL A 18 33.49 -28.37 -2.42
CA VAL A 18 34.90 -27.94 -2.39
C VAL A 18 35.74 -28.88 -1.52
N LEU A 19 35.27 -29.24 -0.33
CA LEU A 19 35.94 -30.20 0.54
C LEU A 19 36.04 -31.60 -0.10
N TRP A 20 35.01 -32.02 -0.84
CA TRP A 20 35.03 -33.29 -1.57
C TRP A 20 36.01 -33.26 -2.75
N MET A 21 36.08 -32.15 -3.49
CA MET A 21 37.03 -31.95 -4.58
C MET A 21 38.48 -31.92 -4.07
N GLU A 22 38.76 -31.21 -2.97
CA GLU A 22 40.09 -31.21 -2.36
C GLU A 22 40.47 -32.60 -1.85
N TRP A 23 39.53 -33.32 -1.23
CA TRP A 23 39.75 -34.70 -0.79
C TRP A 23 40.06 -35.65 -1.96
N LYS A 24 39.31 -35.54 -3.06
CA LYS A 24 39.50 -36.36 -4.26
C LYS A 24 40.84 -36.05 -4.93
N LYS A 25 41.18 -34.77 -5.09
CA LYS A 25 42.44 -34.33 -5.69
C LYS A 25 43.66 -34.80 -4.88
N LYS A 26 43.57 -34.75 -3.55
CA LYS A 26 44.59 -35.27 -2.63
C LYS A 26 44.78 -36.78 -2.76
N ARG A 27 43.68 -37.54 -2.91
CA ARG A 27 43.74 -38.99 -3.18
C ARG A 27 44.36 -39.34 -4.53
N GLU A 28 44.03 -38.59 -5.58
CA GLU A 28 44.59 -38.80 -6.93
C GLU A 28 46.09 -38.47 -6.99
N SER A 29 46.55 -37.43 -6.28
CA SER A 29 47.98 -37.13 -6.16
C SER A 29 48.75 -38.18 -5.36
N GLU A 30 48.17 -38.68 -4.25
CA GLU A 30 48.75 -39.76 -3.44
C GLU A 30 48.88 -41.07 -4.24
N ALA A 31 47.90 -41.37 -5.10
CA ALA A 31 47.93 -42.54 -5.98
C ALA A 31 48.98 -42.43 -7.12
N ARG A 32 49.25 -41.22 -7.63
CA ARG A 32 50.27 -40.98 -8.67
C ARG A 32 51.70 -41.02 -8.15
N GLU A 33 51.94 -40.61 -6.91
CA GLU A 33 53.28 -40.61 -6.29
C GLU A 33 53.66 -41.95 -5.62
N GLY A 34 52.79 -42.97 -5.63
CA GLY A 34 53.06 -44.27 -5.02
C GLY A 34 53.28 -44.22 -3.50
N ARG A 35 52.90 -43.11 -2.85
CA ARG A 35 53.05 -42.88 -1.42
C ARG A 35 51.85 -43.53 -0.71
N ALA A 36 52.12 -44.43 0.26
CA ALA A 36 51.06 -44.99 1.12
C ALA A 36 50.19 -43.84 1.68
N PRO A 37 48.85 -44.02 1.79
CA PRO A 37 47.94 -42.93 2.11
C PRO A 37 48.45 -42.20 3.34
N GLY A 38 48.88 -40.93 3.14
CA GLY A 38 49.39 -40.11 4.22
C GLY A 38 48.33 -40.08 5.30
N LYS A 39 48.73 -40.32 6.56
CA LYS A 39 47.83 -40.35 7.72
C LYS A 39 46.96 -39.10 7.62
N LYS A 40 45.67 -39.26 7.29
CA LYS A 40 44.74 -38.14 7.13
C LYS A 40 44.95 -37.27 8.36
N GLU A 41 45.40 -36.03 8.20
CA GLU A 41 45.40 -35.07 9.30
C GLU A 41 43.94 -34.95 9.70
N SER A 42 43.59 -35.70 10.74
CA SER A 42 42.25 -35.75 11.27
C SER A 42 42.02 -34.36 11.82
N VAL A 43 41.12 -33.61 11.19
CA VAL A 43 40.63 -32.35 11.75
C VAL A 43 40.29 -32.65 13.20
N SER A 44 40.98 -31.99 14.14
CA SER A 44 40.83 -32.35 15.54
C SER A 44 39.36 -32.20 15.91
N ALA A 45 38.78 -33.20 16.57
CA ALA A 45 37.38 -33.15 17.00
C ALA A 45 37.08 -31.88 17.81
N ALA A 46 38.09 -31.37 18.53
CA ALA A 46 38.06 -30.11 19.24
C ALA A 46 37.90 -28.87 18.33
N LEU A 47 38.56 -28.84 17.17
CA LEU A 47 38.43 -27.75 16.20
C LEU A 47 37.02 -27.73 15.59
N VAL A 48 36.49 -28.90 15.22
CA VAL A 48 35.11 -29.02 14.71
C VAL A 48 34.11 -28.60 15.77
N ALA A 49 34.26 -29.09 17.01
CA ALA A 49 33.40 -28.72 18.12
C ALA A 49 33.42 -27.19 18.38
N ARG A 50 34.59 -26.55 18.37
CA ARG A 50 34.72 -25.10 18.53
C ARG A 50 34.06 -24.32 17.38
N ALA A 51 34.29 -24.73 16.14
CA ALA A 51 33.68 -24.09 14.98
C ALA A 51 32.15 -24.21 14.99
N SER A 52 31.62 -25.39 15.31
CA SER A 52 30.18 -25.61 15.47
C SER A 52 29.60 -24.76 16.60
N LEU A 53 30.29 -24.65 17.74
CA LEU A 53 29.83 -23.84 18.87
C LEU A 53 29.79 -22.35 18.53
N LEU A 54 30.79 -21.85 17.80
CA LEU A 54 30.84 -20.47 17.32
C LEU A 54 29.72 -20.15 16.32
N LEU A 55 29.47 -21.05 15.36
CA LEU A 55 28.37 -20.89 14.40
C LEU A 55 27.01 -20.89 15.11
N LEU A 56 26.82 -21.75 16.11
CA LEU A 56 25.58 -21.83 16.87
C LEU A 56 25.35 -20.60 17.76
N ALA A 57 26.43 -20.06 18.34
CA ALA A 57 26.39 -18.82 19.12
C ALA A 57 25.98 -17.59 18.30
N VAL A 58 26.23 -17.59 16.99
CA VAL A 58 25.77 -16.51 16.08
C VAL A 58 24.38 -16.81 15.51
N ALA A 59 24.12 -18.05 15.12
CA ALA A 59 22.87 -18.43 14.45
C ALA A 59 21.65 -18.33 15.38
N VAL A 60 21.79 -18.68 16.66
CA VAL A 60 20.67 -18.68 17.62
C VAL A 60 20.15 -17.26 17.90
N PRO A 61 20.97 -16.25 18.23
CA PRO A 61 20.49 -14.88 18.40
C PRO A 61 19.88 -14.29 17.12
N VAL A 62 20.45 -14.59 15.95
CA VAL A 62 19.91 -14.11 14.66
C VAL A 62 18.54 -14.75 14.38
N TYR A 63 18.39 -16.05 14.65
CA TYR A 63 17.11 -16.75 14.48
C TYR A 63 16.05 -16.17 15.43
N LEU A 64 16.36 -16.06 16.72
CA LEU A 64 15.44 -15.53 17.73
C LEU A 64 15.12 -14.05 17.51
N GLY A 65 16.07 -13.26 17.01
CA GLY A 65 15.86 -11.85 16.70
C GLY A 65 15.12 -11.60 15.39
N SER A 66 15.04 -12.57 14.48
CA SER A 66 14.41 -12.37 13.17
C SER A 66 12.89 -12.31 13.22
N GLU A 67 12.28 -12.84 14.29
CA GLU A 67 10.83 -12.77 14.53
C GLU A 67 10.44 -11.59 15.42
N ALA A 68 11.39 -10.71 15.81
CA ALA A 68 11.07 -9.54 16.61
C ALA A 68 10.12 -8.62 15.82
N PRO A 69 8.87 -8.42 16.27
CA PRO A 69 7.93 -7.57 15.56
C PRO A 69 8.40 -6.13 15.64
N TYR A 70 8.78 -5.57 14.50
CA TYR A 70 9.09 -4.14 14.40
C TYR A 70 7.79 -3.37 14.25
N SER A 71 7.43 -2.62 15.29
CA SER A 71 6.29 -1.71 15.31
C SER A 71 6.79 -0.27 15.25
N PHE A 72 6.31 0.50 14.28
CA PHE A 72 6.47 1.96 14.29
C PHE A 72 5.55 2.64 15.34
N PHE A 73 4.63 1.88 15.93
CA PHE A 73 3.68 2.34 16.94
C PHE A 73 4.20 2.06 18.35
N ALA A 74 3.91 2.97 19.29
CA ALA A 74 4.08 2.67 20.69
C ALA A 74 3.25 1.43 21.05
N PRO A 75 3.72 0.56 21.98
CA PRO A 75 3.00 -0.66 22.34
C PRO A 75 1.57 -0.43 22.83
N ASP A 76 1.27 0.79 23.26
CA ASP A 76 -0.02 1.21 23.83
C ASP A 76 -0.86 2.07 22.88
N ASP A 77 -0.43 2.26 21.63
CA ASP A 77 -1.17 3.04 20.64
C ASP A 77 -1.78 2.14 19.58
N ALA A 78 -2.92 2.57 19.07
CA ALA A 78 -3.55 2.03 17.89
C ALA A 78 -3.86 3.15 16.90
N LEU A 79 -4.23 2.80 15.67
CA LEU A 79 -4.37 3.79 14.61
C LEU A 79 -5.70 3.68 13.89
N LEU A 80 -6.37 4.82 13.72
CA LEU A 80 -7.48 4.99 12.80
C LEU A 80 -7.00 5.76 11.57
N LYS A 81 -6.98 5.11 10.42
CA LYS A 81 -6.66 5.71 9.12
C LYS A 81 -7.94 6.10 8.39
N ILE A 82 -7.95 7.25 7.75
CA ILE A 82 -8.94 7.61 6.74
C ILE A 82 -8.21 7.67 5.41
N ALA A 83 -8.54 6.78 4.49
CA ALA A 83 -7.87 6.71 3.20
C ALA A 83 -8.85 6.29 2.10
N PHE A 84 -9.21 7.23 1.23
CA PHE A 84 -10.04 6.94 0.06
C PHE A 84 -9.94 8.02 -1.01
N LYS A 85 -10.34 7.64 -2.22
CA LYS A 85 -10.53 8.55 -3.34
C LYS A 85 -12.02 8.85 -3.47
N HIS A 86 -12.40 10.12 -3.40
CA HIS A 86 -13.78 10.56 -3.61
C HIS A 86 -13.85 11.71 -4.59
N THR A 87 -14.92 11.75 -5.36
CA THR A 87 -15.08 12.76 -6.41
C THR A 87 -16.16 13.74 -6.01
N GLY A 88 -15.78 15.01 -5.83
CA GLY A 88 -16.72 16.09 -5.56
C GLY A 88 -17.74 16.32 -6.67
N ALA A 89 -18.88 16.89 -6.32
CA ALA A 89 -19.87 17.38 -7.28
C ALA A 89 -19.24 18.45 -8.19
N LYS A 90 -19.80 18.62 -9.41
CA LYS A 90 -19.38 19.69 -10.31
C LYS A 90 -19.77 21.04 -9.71
N VAL A 91 -18.87 22.02 -9.80
CA VAL A 91 -19.14 23.40 -9.34
C VAL A 91 -20.22 24.07 -10.18
N TYR A 92 -20.22 23.76 -11.48
CA TYR A 92 -21.14 24.31 -12.46
C TYR A 92 -22.04 23.20 -13.01
N ASP A 93 -23.34 23.44 -13.00
CA ASP A 93 -24.32 22.57 -13.65
C ASP A 93 -24.34 22.86 -15.15
N CYS A 94 -23.36 22.32 -15.88
CA CYS A 94 -23.25 22.45 -17.33
C CYS A 94 -23.70 21.15 -18.00
N ASP A 95 -24.82 21.20 -18.73
CA ASP A 95 -25.30 20.08 -19.54
C ASP A 95 -24.46 19.94 -20.83
N GLU A 96 -23.30 19.30 -20.69
CA GLU A 96 -22.42 18.95 -21.80
C GLU A 96 -23.16 18.17 -22.89
N ALA A 97 -24.08 17.27 -22.52
CA ALA A 97 -24.82 16.46 -23.48
C ALA A 97 -25.81 17.28 -24.28
N GLY A 98 -26.49 18.25 -23.65
CA GLY A 98 -27.35 19.23 -24.29
C GLY A 98 -26.59 20.08 -25.31
N LEU A 99 -25.43 20.63 -24.92
CA LEU A 99 -24.60 21.44 -25.82
C LEU A 99 -24.08 20.62 -27.02
N VAL A 100 -23.67 19.37 -26.81
CA VAL A 100 -23.25 18.48 -27.90
C VAL A 100 -24.41 18.18 -28.85
N ARG A 101 -25.62 17.93 -28.32
CA ARG A 101 -26.82 17.69 -29.15
C ARG A 101 -27.16 18.90 -30.00
N GLN A 102 -27.21 20.09 -29.39
CA GLN A 102 -27.53 21.34 -30.07
C GLN A 102 -26.53 21.64 -31.19
N GLU A 103 -25.23 21.52 -30.91
CA GLU A 103 -24.19 21.78 -31.91
C GLU A 103 -24.17 20.69 -33.00
N GLY A 104 -24.48 19.44 -32.66
CA GLY A 104 -24.62 18.34 -33.61
C GLY A 104 -25.86 18.47 -34.52
N GLU A 105 -26.95 19.05 -34.04
CA GLU A 105 -28.12 19.41 -34.86
C GLU A 105 -27.79 20.54 -35.83
N ARG A 106 -27.18 21.61 -35.33
CA ARG A 106 -26.69 22.72 -36.16
C ARG A 106 -25.75 22.23 -37.27
N TYR A 107 -24.75 21.41 -36.92
CA TYR A 107 -23.80 20.84 -37.87
C TYR A 107 -24.51 20.05 -38.97
N ARG A 108 -25.52 19.23 -38.62
CA ARG A 108 -26.30 18.45 -39.60
C ARG A 108 -27.16 19.32 -40.50
N GLN A 109 -27.68 20.44 -40.02
CA GLN A 109 -28.46 21.39 -40.84
C GLN A 109 -27.55 22.12 -41.83
N GLU A 110 -26.46 22.73 -41.35
CA GLU A 110 -25.53 23.49 -42.21
C GLU A 110 -24.83 22.58 -43.23
N LEU A 111 -24.53 21.32 -42.88
CA LEU A 111 -23.88 20.38 -43.81
C LEU A 111 -24.75 20.08 -45.04
N LYS A 112 -26.08 20.08 -44.89
CA LYS A 112 -27.02 19.89 -46.00
C LYS A 112 -27.00 21.08 -46.97
N GLU A 113 -26.71 22.28 -46.48
CA GLU A 113 -26.73 23.51 -47.27
C GLU A 113 -25.37 23.79 -47.94
N THR A 114 -24.27 23.68 -47.19
CA THR A 114 -22.96 24.24 -47.63
C THR A 114 -21.93 23.17 -48.02
N ARG A 115 -22.21 21.86 -47.86
CA ARG A 115 -21.32 20.69 -48.11
C ARG A 115 -19.98 20.67 -47.36
N GLN A 116 -19.49 21.80 -46.87
CA GLN A 116 -18.31 21.92 -46.02
C GLN A 116 -18.66 22.79 -44.82
N VAL A 117 -18.77 22.16 -43.66
CA VAL A 117 -18.99 22.81 -42.38
C VAL A 117 -17.96 22.26 -41.41
N LYS A 118 -17.38 23.13 -40.59
CA LYS A 118 -16.49 22.74 -39.49
C LYS A 118 -17.27 22.71 -38.19
N MET A 119 -17.09 21.64 -37.42
CA MET A 119 -17.66 21.53 -36.08
C MET A 119 -16.98 22.55 -35.15
N ASN A 120 -17.75 23.38 -34.45
CA ASN A 120 -17.20 24.30 -33.46
C ASN A 120 -17.05 23.58 -32.11
N ILE A 121 -15.87 23.00 -31.89
CA ILE A 121 -15.53 22.27 -30.66
C ILE A 121 -15.42 23.22 -29.44
N GLU A 122 -15.13 24.50 -29.64
CA GLU A 122 -14.94 25.48 -28.55
C GLU A 122 -16.23 25.68 -27.75
N ARG A 123 -17.38 25.65 -28.42
CA ARG A 123 -18.70 25.76 -27.76
C ARG A 123 -19.00 24.60 -26.81
N ILE A 124 -18.48 23.42 -27.12
CA ILE A 124 -18.61 22.22 -26.28
C ILE A 124 -17.54 22.24 -25.18
N ALA A 125 -16.33 22.72 -25.50
CA ALA A 125 -15.18 22.72 -24.61
C ALA A 125 -15.26 23.76 -23.46
N ASN A 126 -16.15 24.74 -23.57
CA ASN A 126 -16.30 25.82 -22.59
C ASN A 126 -17.07 25.44 -21.32
N CYS A 127 -17.63 24.22 -21.21
CA CYS A 127 -18.18 23.77 -19.92
C CYS A 127 -17.05 23.61 -18.88
N PRO A 128 -17.08 24.37 -17.76
CA PRO A 128 -16.12 24.18 -16.69
C PRO A 128 -16.31 22.81 -16.06
N ARG A 129 -15.23 22.03 -15.98
CA ARG A 129 -15.23 20.69 -15.36
C ARG A 129 -14.70 20.68 -13.93
N GLU A 130 -14.54 21.87 -13.33
CA GLU A 130 -14.07 22.03 -11.95
C GLU A 130 -15.03 21.35 -10.97
N ARG A 131 -14.46 20.68 -9.98
CA ARG A 131 -15.19 19.99 -8.91
C ARG A 131 -15.02 20.70 -7.58
N HIS A 132 -16.02 20.54 -6.72
CA HIS A 132 -15.90 20.99 -5.34
C HIS A 132 -14.82 20.19 -4.60
N PRO A 133 -14.11 20.83 -3.65
CA PRO A 133 -13.30 20.09 -2.69
C PRO A 133 -14.19 19.17 -1.86
N VAL A 134 -13.56 18.13 -1.32
CA VAL A 134 -14.19 17.19 -0.42
C VAL A 134 -13.81 17.58 0.99
N ASP A 135 -14.78 17.95 1.83
CA ASP A 135 -14.52 18.22 3.25
C ASP A 135 -14.81 16.97 4.08
N VAL A 136 -13.96 16.71 5.06
CA VAL A 136 -14.10 15.58 5.99
C VAL A 136 -14.02 16.09 7.41
N GLU A 137 -15.02 15.73 8.20
CA GLU A 137 -15.01 15.88 9.65
C GLU A 137 -15.02 14.50 10.31
N LEU A 138 -14.07 14.27 11.21
CA LEU A 138 -13.95 13.03 11.98
C LEU A 138 -14.16 13.33 13.46
N PHE A 139 -15.04 12.53 14.06
CA PHE A 139 -15.28 12.52 15.49
C PHE A 139 -14.95 11.14 16.06
N ILE A 140 -14.24 11.12 17.18
CA ILE A 140 -13.96 9.92 17.96
C ILE A 140 -14.49 10.17 19.36
N ASP A 141 -15.38 9.29 19.84
CA ASP A 141 -16.02 9.39 21.15
C ASP A 141 -16.68 10.77 21.40
N GLY A 142 -17.23 11.36 20.34
CA GLY A 142 -17.88 12.68 20.37
C GLY A 142 -16.93 13.88 20.27
N GLN A 143 -15.61 13.69 20.28
CA GLN A 143 -14.63 14.75 20.11
C GLN A 143 -14.22 14.89 18.64
N LYS A 144 -14.23 16.12 18.10
CA LYS A 144 -13.75 16.39 16.74
C LYS A 144 -12.23 16.30 16.70
N VAL A 145 -11.71 15.32 15.96
CA VAL A 145 -10.26 15.06 15.84
C VAL A 145 -9.71 15.47 14.46
N LEU A 146 -10.57 15.53 13.43
CA LEU A 146 -10.19 16.00 12.10
C LEU A 146 -11.27 16.94 11.55
N ASP A 147 -10.82 18.00 10.90
CA ASP A 147 -11.63 18.91 10.11
C ASP A 147 -10.74 19.44 8.98
N ARG A 148 -10.85 18.85 7.79
CA ARG A 148 -9.97 19.17 6.65
C ARG A 148 -10.73 19.19 5.33
N SER A 149 -10.22 20.02 4.43
CA SER A 149 -10.67 20.15 3.05
C SER A 149 -9.63 19.56 2.10
N TYR A 150 -10.04 18.66 1.23
CA TYR A 150 -9.18 18.01 0.23
C TYR A 150 -9.54 18.52 -1.16
N ALA A 151 -8.64 19.33 -1.73
CA ALA A 151 -8.80 19.87 -3.06
C ALA A 151 -8.78 18.76 -4.14
N PRO A 152 -9.62 18.87 -5.18
CA PRO A 152 -9.58 17.96 -6.32
C PRO A 152 -8.25 18.08 -7.07
N THR A 153 -7.83 16.97 -7.66
CA THR A 153 -6.59 16.92 -8.45
C THR A 153 -6.82 17.30 -9.92
N GLY A 154 -5.73 17.43 -10.68
CA GLY A 154 -5.75 17.79 -12.10
C GLY A 154 -5.53 19.27 -12.35
N ILE A 155 -5.02 19.61 -13.54
CA ILE A 155 -4.68 20.99 -13.94
C ILE A 155 -5.91 21.92 -13.85
N LYS A 156 -7.09 21.38 -14.16
CA LYS A 156 -8.38 22.09 -14.13
C LYS A 156 -9.24 21.69 -12.93
N LYS A 157 -8.68 21.02 -11.91
CA LYS A 157 -9.44 20.54 -10.72
C LYS A 157 -10.66 19.68 -11.08
N ASP A 158 -10.53 18.87 -12.12
CA ASP A 158 -11.60 18.06 -12.69
C ASP A 158 -11.55 16.59 -12.27
N MET A 159 -10.50 16.19 -11.53
CA MET A 159 -10.32 14.84 -11.02
C MET A 159 -10.79 14.70 -9.57
N ALA A 160 -10.63 13.50 -9.02
CA ALA A 160 -11.00 13.19 -7.66
C ALA A 160 -10.08 13.87 -6.63
N SER A 161 -10.61 14.04 -5.42
CA SER A 161 -9.84 14.36 -4.22
C SER A 161 -9.35 13.06 -3.57
N TYR A 162 -8.12 13.10 -3.06
CA TYR A 162 -7.54 12.01 -2.29
C TYR A 162 -7.53 12.40 -0.81
N VAL A 163 -8.27 11.63 -0.02
CA VAL A 163 -8.35 11.80 1.42
C VAL A 163 -7.33 10.85 2.06
N TYR A 164 -6.44 11.41 2.88
CA TYR A 164 -5.48 10.64 3.65
C TYR A 164 -5.19 11.36 4.97
N ASP A 165 -5.55 10.73 6.08
CA ASP A 165 -5.15 11.16 7.41
C ASP A 165 -5.05 9.97 8.38
N GLU A 166 -4.22 10.12 9.40
CA GLU A 166 -3.97 9.11 10.41
C GLU A 166 -4.19 9.72 11.80
N VAL A 167 -4.99 9.03 12.63
CA VAL A 167 -5.32 9.47 13.98
C VAL A 167 -4.98 8.36 14.97
N PHE A 168 -4.12 8.66 15.93
CA PHE A 168 -3.81 7.74 17.01
C PHE A 168 -5.00 7.64 17.97
N VAL A 169 -5.35 6.41 18.32
CA VAL A 169 -6.42 6.07 19.25
C VAL A 169 -5.88 5.12 20.30
N LYS A 170 -6.41 5.22 21.52
CA LYS A 170 -6.04 4.26 22.56
C LYS A 170 -6.63 2.88 22.24
N PRO A 171 -6.02 1.78 22.70
CA PRO A 171 -6.62 0.46 22.64
C PRO A 171 -7.91 0.42 23.46
N GLY A 172 -8.97 -0.13 22.90
CA GLY A 172 -10.28 -0.17 23.56
C GLY A 172 -11.46 -0.13 22.60
N SER A 173 -12.65 0.13 23.16
CA SER A 173 -13.87 0.35 22.39
C SER A 173 -14.06 1.84 22.15
N HIS A 174 -14.26 2.20 20.89
CA HIS A 174 -14.44 3.58 20.45
C HIS A 174 -15.65 3.67 19.54
N ARG A 175 -16.21 4.87 19.45
CA ARG A 175 -17.23 5.21 18.47
C ARG A 175 -16.69 6.25 17.52
N VAL A 176 -16.73 5.94 16.22
CA VAL A 176 -16.34 6.85 15.16
C VAL A 176 -17.58 7.43 14.49
N ARG A 177 -17.54 8.74 14.23
CA ARG A 177 -18.47 9.40 13.31
C ARG A 177 -17.69 10.17 12.26
N VAL A 178 -17.97 9.89 11.00
CA VAL A 178 -17.33 10.56 9.85
C VAL A 178 -18.39 11.26 9.03
N LEU A 179 -18.19 12.54 8.77
CA LEU A 179 -19.04 13.37 7.92
C LEU A 179 -18.25 13.74 6.66
N LEU A 180 -18.82 13.44 5.51
CA LEU A 180 -18.24 13.74 4.21
C LEU A 180 -19.11 14.74 3.47
N TYR A 181 -18.52 15.83 3.02
CA TYR A 181 -19.20 16.86 2.23
C TYR A 181 -18.53 16.96 0.86
N ASP A 182 -19.33 16.84 -0.19
CA ASP A 182 -18.83 16.83 -1.57
C ASP A 182 -19.61 17.76 -2.51
N ALA A 183 -20.59 18.49 -1.98
CA ALA A 183 -21.55 19.30 -2.73
C ALA A 183 -21.33 20.82 -2.60
N GLY A 184 -20.12 21.25 -2.22
CA GLY A 184 -19.77 22.69 -2.22
C GLY A 184 -20.26 23.49 -1.01
N GLY A 185 -20.55 22.83 0.11
CA GLY A 185 -20.92 23.47 1.37
C GLY A 185 -20.98 22.47 2.52
N ARG A 186 -21.11 22.98 3.75
CA ARG A 186 -21.14 22.17 4.98
C ARG A 186 -22.50 22.11 5.68
N GLU A 187 -23.56 22.56 5.01
CA GLU A 187 -24.91 22.58 5.58
C GLU A 187 -25.47 21.18 5.84
N LYS A 188 -25.17 20.23 4.96
CA LYS A 188 -25.60 18.84 5.06
C LYS A 188 -24.48 17.91 4.59
N ALA A 189 -24.15 16.94 5.45
CA ALA A 189 -23.21 15.89 5.07
C ALA A 189 -23.82 15.02 3.97
N SER A 190 -23.07 14.84 2.89
CA SER A 190 -23.44 13.97 1.76
C SER A 190 -23.40 12.51 2.17
N TYR A 191 -22.41 12.13 2.98
CA TYR A 191 -22.28 10.78 3.53
C TYR A 191 -21.95 10.85 5.01
N VAL A 192 -22.54 9.92 5.77
CA VAL A 192 -22.35 9.81 7.21
C VAL A 192 -22.04 8.37 7.55
N LEU A 193 -20.94 8.16 8.27
CA LEU A 193 -20.63 6.91 8.95
C LEU A 193 -20.76 7.14 10.45
N ASP A 194 -21.47 6.26 11.14
CA ASP A 194 -21.51 6.21 12.60
C ASP A 194 -21.40 4.74 13.01
N ALA A 195 -20.25 4.36 13.56
CA ALA A 195 -19.93 2.97 13.87
C ALA A 195 -19.14 2.86 15.18
N ALA A 196 -19.41 1.79 15.92
CA ALA A 196 -18.56 1.39 17.03
C ALA A 196 -17.50 0.40 16.53
N PHE A 197 -16.30 0.48 17.08
CA PHE A 197 -15.22 -0.45 16.80
C PHE A 197 -14.41 -0.74 18.05
N ILE A 198 -13.71 -1.87 18.01
CA ILE A 198 -12.77 -2.27 19.05
C ILE A 198 -11.42 -2.38 18.37
N VAL A 199 -10.41 -1.78 19.00
CA VAL A 199 -9.05 -1.73 18.48
C VAL A 199 -8.08 -2.27 19.53
N LYS A 200 -7.17 -3.15 19.09
CA LYS A 200 -6.13 -3.74 19.95
C LYS A 200 -4.85 -2.89 19.87
N PRO A 201 -3.91 -3.04 20.80
CA PRO A 201 -2.63 -2.35 20.69
C PRO A 201 -1.89 -2.77 19.41
N ALA A 202 -1.26 -1.80 18.74
CA ALA A 202 -0.65 -1.94 17.42
C ALA A 202 -1.60 -2.38 16.29
N ASP A 203 -2.92 -2.26 16.49
CA ASP A 203 -3.93 -2.51 15.46
C ASP A 203 -4.22 -1.25 14.64
N VAL A 204 -4.60 -1.45 13.38
CA VAL A 204 -4.90 -0.38 12.44
C VAL A 204 -6.29 -0.60 11.87
N LYS A 205 -7.18 0.35 12.13
CA LYS A 205 -8.51 0.44 11.54
C LYS A 205 -8.53 1.47 10.43
N ALA A 206 -9.28 1.20 9.38
CA ALA A 206 -9.36 2.08 8.23
C ALA A 206 -10.83 2.43 7.92
N VAL A 207 -11.06 3.71 7.66
CA VAL A 207 -12.29 4.19 7.01
C VAL A 207 -11.98 4.43 5.53
N TRP A 208 -12.78 3.82 4.67
CA TRP A 208 -12.71 4.01 3.23
C TRP A 208 -14.12 4.21 2.65
N PHE A 209 -14.17 4.65 1.40
CA PHE A 209 -15.43 4.81 0.66
C PHE A 209 -15.67 3.59 -0.23
N ASP A 210 -16.78 2.88 -0.02
CA ASP A 210 -17.20 1.77 -0.86
C ASP A 210 -18.15 2.26 -1.96
N GLN A 211 -17.70 2.15 -3.20
CA GLN A 211 -18.49 2.55 -4.37
C GLN A 211 -19.70 1.67 -4.63
N LYS A 212 -19.68 0.40 -4.21
CA LYS A 212 -20.82 -0.53 -4.38
C LYS A 212 -21.90 -0.25 -3.36
N ALA A 213 -21.51 -0.03 -2.10
CA ALA A 213 -22.44 0.34 -1.04
C ALA A 213 -22.89 1.81 -1.15
N GLY A 214 -22.13 2.64 -1.87
CA GLY A 214 -22.40 4.07 -2.02
C GLY A 214 -22.22 4.85 -0.72
N GLY A 215 -21.21 4.49 0.07
CA GLY A 215 -21.03 5.08 1.39
C GLY A 215 -19.69 4.78 2.05
N LEU A 216 -19.47 5.40 3.20
CA LEU A 216 -18.29 5.20 4.04
C LEU A 216 -18.42 3.89 4.83
N VAL A 217 -17.33 3.13 4.90
CA VAL A 217 -17.24 1.83 5.58
C VAL A 217 -16.00 1.80 6.47
N LEU A 218 -16.10 1.09 7.59
CA LEU A 218 -15.01 0.85 8.54
C LEU A 218 -14.59 -0.63 8.50
N GLY A 219 -13.29 -0.91 8.55
CA GLY A 219 -12.73 -2.25 8.72
C GLY A 219 -11.40 -2.30 9.44
#